data_AF-A0A4Q5S197-F1
#
_entry.id   AF-A0A4Q5S197-F1
#
_cell.length_a   1.000
_cell.length_b   1.000
_cell.length_c   1.000
_cell.angle_alpha   90.00
_cell.angle_beta   90.00
_cell.angle_gamma   90.00
#
_symmetry.space_group_name_H-M   'P 1'
#
loop_
_entity.id
_entity.type
_entity.pdbx_description
1 polymer ?
#
loop_
_entity_poly.entity_id
_entity_poly.type
_entity_poly.pdbx_seq_one_letter_code
_entity_poly.pdbx_strand_id
1 'polypeptide(L)'
;MVAGLDPDFADRLYSRAFEIQERKASGYWLPIMRYLAFRGHLNAMVTLAASKSDAKSGTDIGRAGEYFTAAWLYRSAYRSGSAIAAQNLAMAHFNKNDLAGYRHWLRRAARAGDAEAGAELKRFETRLPHQAAREIGRQRPCRRRELTS
;
A
#
# COMPACT_ATOMS: atom_id res chain seq x y z
N MET A 1 -20.14 7.01 17.56
CA MET A 1 -18.82 6.36 17.69
C MET A 1 -19.07 4.89 17.95
N VAL A 2 -18.76 3.99 17.01
CA VAL A 2 -18.89 2.55 17.24
C VAL A 2 -17.75 2.15 18.17
N ALA A 3 -18.06 1.48 19.30
CA ALA A 3 -17.05 0.98 20.22
C ALA A 3 -15.98 0.19 19.44
N GLY A 4 -14.72 0.59 19.59
CA GLY A 4 -13.58 -0.10 18.98
C GLY A 4 -13.56 -1.55 19.41
N LEU A 5 -13.16 -2.45 18.50
CA LEU A 5 -12.85 -3.83 18.88
C LEU A 5 -11.66 -3.76 19.84
N ASP A 6 -11.69 -4.55 20.93
CA ASP A 6 -10.53 -4.71 21.81
C ASP A 6 -9.30 -5.11 20.96
N PRO A 7 -8.20 -4.32 20.96
CA PRO A 7 -7.03 -4.58 20.13
C PRO A 7 -6.44 -5.97 20.35
N ASP A 8 -6.35 -6.40 21.62
CA ASP A 8 -5.74 -7.68 21.96
C ASP A 8 -6.58 -8.85 21.43
N PHE A 9 -7.91 -8.73 21.54
CA PHE A 9 -8.82 -9.69 20.93
C PHE A 9 -8.71 -9.70 19.40
N ALA A 10 -8.61 -8.52 18.78
CA ALA A 10 -8.44 -8.38 17.34
C ALA A 10 -7.18 -9.10 16.84
N ASP A 11 -6.06 -8.90 17.53
CA ASP A 11 -4.75 -9.49 17.20
C ASP A 11 -4.72 -11.01 17.40
N ARG A 12 -5.33 -11.51 18.49
CA ARG A 12 -5.48 -12.96 18.69
C ARG A 12 -6.32 -13.59 17.59
N LEU A 13 -7.44 -12.95 17.25
CA LEU A 13 -8.35 -13.45 16.21
C LEU A 13 -7.68 -13.40 14.81
N TYR A 14 -6.89 -12.36 14.55
CA TYR A 14 -6.06 -12.26 13.34
C TYR A 14 -5.02 -13.39 13.28
N SER A 15 -4.29 -13.63 14.36
CA SER A 15 -3.29 -14.72 14.46
C SER A 15 -3.95 -16.09 14.23
N ARG A 16 -5.11 -16.32 14.85
CA ARG A 16 -5.90 -17.54 14.65
C ARG A 16 -6.33 -17.72 13.20
N ALA A 17 -6.72 -16.64 12.51
CA ALA A 17 -7.04 -16.72 11.09
C ALA A 17 -5.83 -17.17 10.26
N PHE A 18 -4.63 -16.66 10.56
CA PHE A 18 -3.40 -17.15 9.91
C PHE A 18 -3.14 -18.64 10.15
N GLU A 19 -3.32 -19.13 11.38
CA GLU A 19 -3.20 -20.57 11.65
C GLU A 19 -4.17 -21.41 10.81
N ILE A 20 -5.40 -20.93 10.60
CA ILE A 20 -6.39 -21.60 9.76
C ILE A 20 -5.94 -21.62 8.30
N GLN A 21 -5.43 -20.49 7.79
CA GLN A 21 -4.93 -20.39 6.42
C GLN A 21 -3.76 -21.34 6.16
N GLU A 22 -2.84 -21.45 7.13
CA GLU A 22 -1.70 -22.37 7.12
C GLU A 22 -2.07 -23.83 7.41
N ARG A 23 -3.37 -24.16 7.49
CA ARG A 23 -3.90 -25.49 7.82
C ARG A 23 -3.43 -26.06 9.16
N LYS A 24 -3.03 -25.19 10.09
CA LYS A 24 -2.63 -25.54 11.47
C LYS A 24 -3.82 -25.55 12.44
N ALA A 25 -4.96 -25.05 12.01
CA ALA A 25 -6.18 -24.93 12.79
C ALA A 25 -7.44 -25.16 11.94
N SER A 26 -8.51 -25.63 12.58
CA SER A 26 -9.84 -25.73 11.96
C SER A 26 -10.58 -24.39 12.02
N GLY A 27 -11.34 -24.09 10.97
CA GLY A 27 -12.21 -22.91 10.90
C GLY A 27 -12.25 -22.27 9.51
N TYR A 28 -12.85 -21.08 9.44
CA TYR A 28 -12.99 -20.31 8.21
C TYR A 28 -12.20 -19.01 8.30
N TRP A 29 -11.13 -18.91 7.52
CA TRP A 29 -10.28 -17.71 7.43
C TRP A 29 -11.04 -16.48 6.92
N LEU A 30 -11.83 -16.64 5.86
CA LEU A 30 -12.44 -15.51 5.14
C LEU A 30 -13.45 -14.71 5.98
N PRO A 31 -14.40 -15.34 6.72
CA PRO A 31 -15.31 -14.61 7.60
C PRO A 31 -14.59 -13.84 8.70
N ILE A 32 -13.53 -14.42 9.28
CA ILE A 32 -12.73 -13.77 10.31
C ILE A 32 -12.04 -12.53 9.74
N MET A 33 -11.37 -12.67 8.60
CA MET A 33 -10.69 -11.53 7.96
C MET A 33 -11.66 -10.43 7.53
N ARG A 34 -12.83 -10.78 7.00
CA ARG A 34 -13.88 -9.79 6.65
C ARG A 34 -14.37 -9.04 7.88
N TYR A 35 -14.62 -9.75 8.98
CA TYR A 35 -15.03 -9.13 10.24
C TYR A 35 -13.98 -8.15 10.76
N LEU A 36 -12.72 -8.58 10.83
CA LEU A 36 -11.62 -7.73 11.29
C LEU A 36 -11.40 -6.51 10.37
N ALA A 37 -11.45 -6.72 9.06
CA ALA A 37 -11.34 -5.63 8.07
C ALA A 37 -12.50 -4.63 8.22
N PHE A 38 -13.74 -5.10 8.41
CA PHE A 38 -14.89 -4.21 8.66
C PHE A 38 -14.71 -3.38 9.93
N ARG A 39 -14.07 -3.94 10.96
CA ARG A 39 -13.79 -3.25 12.24
C ARG A 39 -12.59 -2.32 12.23
N GLY A 40 -11.86 -2.20 11.11
CA GLY A 40 -10.73 -1.28 11.01
C GLY A 40 -9.35 -1.91 11.23
N HIS A 41 -9.25 -3.23 11.39
CA HIS A 41 -7.98 -3.89 11.68
C HIS A 41 -7.04 -3.81 10.46
N LEU A 42 -5.93 -3.06 10.59
CA LEU A 42 -5.05 -2.68 9.48
C LEU A 42 -4.48 -3.90 8.75
N ASN A 43 -3.91 -4.83 9.50
CA ASN A 43 -3.26 -6.00 8.92
C ASN A 43 -4.29 -6.90 8.22
N ALA A 44 -5.51 -7.01 8.77
CA ALA A 44 -6.57 -7.79 8.14
C ALA A 44 -7.03 -7.17 6.81
N MET A 45 -7.14 -5.84 6.75
CA MET A 45 -7.43 -5.15 5.49
C MET A 45 -6.35 -5.41 4.44
N VAL A 46 -5.08 -5.31 4.82
CA VAL A 46 -3.94 -5.53 3.92
C VAL A 46 -3.90 -6.98 3.44
N THR A 47 -4.01 -7.96 4.33
CA THR A 47 -4.00 -9.39 3.97
C THR A 47 -5.20 -9.77 3.10
N LEU A 48 -6.40 -9.29 3.44
CA LEU A 48 -7.60 -9.56 2.65
C LEU A 48 -7.55 -8.87 1.27
N ALA A 49 -6.93 -7.69 1.19
CA ALA A 49 -6.68 -7.03 -0.09
C ALA A 49 -5.69 -7.85 -0.93
N ALA A 50 -4.60 -8.31 -0.32
CA ALA A 50 -3.57 -9.13 -0.97
C ALA A 50 -4.12 -10.46 -1.48
N SER A 51 -5.06 -11.10 -0.76
CA SER A 51 -5.72 -12.32 -1.24
C SER A 51 -6.67 -12.09 -2.41
N LYS A 52 -7.15 -10.85 -2.58
CA LYS A 52 -8.13 -10.46 -3.60
C LYS A 52 -7.47 -9.91 -4.85
N SER A 53 -6.36 -9.19 -4.71
CA SER A 53 -5.46 -8.92 -5.81
C SER A 53 -4.84 -10.24 -6.21
N ASP A 54 -5.06 -10.71 -7.43
CA ASP A 54 -4.46 -11.94 -7.91
C ASP A 54 -2.94 -11.90 -7.65
N ALA A 55 -2.46 -12.70 -6.70
CA ALA A 55 -1.11 -12.60 -6.16
C ALA A 55 -0.01 -12.84 -7.22
N LYS A 56 -0.38 -13.41 -8.37
CA LYS A 56 0.51 -13.67 -9.51
C LYS A 56 0.57 -12.54 -10.52
N SER A 57 -0.50 -11.75 -10.68
CA SER A 57 -0.54 -10.67 -11.65
C SER A 57 -0.40 -9.29 -11.00
N GLY A 58 -0.98 -9.09 -9.80
CA GLY A 58 -0.95 -7.80 -9.09
C GLY A 58 -1.44 -6.61 -9.93
N THR A 59 -2.06 -6.87 -11.08
CA THR A 59 -2.44 -5.89 -12.10
C THR A 59 -3.86 -5.42 -11.89
N ASP A 60 -4.77 -6.24 -11.36
CA ASP A 60 -6.12 -5.81 -11.04
C ASP A 60 -6.40 -5.86 -9.53
N ILE A 61 -6.58 -4.66 -8.97
CA ILE A 61 -6.97 -4.45 -7.58
C ILE A 61 -8.42 -3.95 -7.47
N GLY A 62 -9.13 -3.84 -8.59
CA GLY A 62 -10.44 -3.21 -8.69
C GLY A 62 -10.41 -1.69 -8.52
N ARG A 63 -11.58 -1.08 -8.44
CA ARG A 63 -11.72 0.38 -8.24
C ARG A 63 -11.85 0.71 -6.76
N ALA A 64 -11.14 1.76 -6.32
CA ALA A 64 -11.22 2.22 -4.94
C ALA A 64 -12.62 2.70 -4.49
N GLY A 65 -13.54 2.97 -5.44
CA GLY A 65 -14.94 3.30 -5.14
C GLY A 65 -15.83 2.08 -4.91
N GLU A 66 -15.39 0.89 -5.32
CA GLU A 66 -16.14 -0.36 -5.16
C GLU A 66 -15.77 -0.99 -3.81
N TYR A 67 -16.78 -1.19 -2.97
CA TYR A 67 -16.62 -1.64 -1.59
C TYR A 67 -15.99 -3.04 -1.50
N PHE A 68 -15.10 -3.25 -0.52
CA PHE A 68 -14.36 -4.52 -0.31
C PHE A 68 -13.49 -5.02 -1.50
N THR A 69 -13.23 -4.19 -2.50
CA THR A 69 -12.15 -4.44 -3.47
C THR A 69 -10.79 -4.30 -2.81
N ALA A 70 -9.73 -4.85 -3.43
CA ALA A 70 -8.37 -4.70 -2.92
C ALA A 70 -7.95 -3.21 -2.88
N ALA A 71 -8.32 -2.42 -3.90
CA ALA A 71 -8.08 -0.99 -3.94
C ALA A 71 -8.79 -0.23 -2.80
N TRP A 72 -10.05 -0.56 -2.51
CA TRP A 72 -10.78 0.04 -1.39
C TRP A 72 -10.15 -0.33 -0.04
N LEU A 73 -9.78 -1.59 0.15
CA LEU A 73 -9.15 -2.08 1.38
C LEU A 73 -7.78 -1.43 1.62
N TYR A 74 -6.90 -1.40 0.61
CA TYR A 74 -5.60 -0.73 0.75
C TYR A 74 -5.76 0.77 1.02
N ARG A 75 -6.67 1.45 0.31
CA ARG A 75 -6.91 2.88 0.54
C ARG A 75 -7.46 3.15 1.94
N SER A 76 -8.34 2.29 2.44
CA SER A 76 -8.89 2.38 3.80
C SER A 76 -7.81 2.13 4.84
N ALA A 77 -7.00 1.07 4.68
CA ALA A 77 -5.88 0.78 5.57
C ALA A 77 -4.86 1.92 5.60
N TYR A 78 -4.52 2.51 4.45
CA TYR A 78 -3.63 3.67 4.37
C TYR A 78 -4.21 4.88 5.12
N ARG A 79 -5.50 5.19 4.94
CA ARG A 79 -6.16 6.30 5.66
C ARG A 79 -6.14 6.11 7.18
N SER A 80 -6.10 4.87 7.62
CA SER A 80 -5.98 4.48 9.03
C SER A 80 -4.53 4.31 9.50
N GLY A 81 -3.52 4.64 8.67
CA GLY A 81 -2.10 4.71 9.06
C GLY A 81 -1.21 3.59 8.52
N SER A 82 -1.71 2.65 7.71
CA SER A 82 -0.88 1.57 7.17
C SER A 82 0.04 2.06 6.04
N ALA A 83 1.33 2.16 6.34
CA ALA A 83 2.38 2.43 5.35
C ALA A 83 2.48 1.30 4.29
N ILE A 84 2.36 0.05 4.73
CA ILE A 84 2.37 -1.15 3.87
C ILE A 84 1.27 -1.07 2.80
N ALA A 85 0.08 -0.57 3.17
CA ALA A 85 -1.01 -0.41 2.21
C ALA A 85 -0.68 0.60 1.10
N ALA A 86 0.04 1.68 1.41
CA ALA A 86 0.51 2.63 0.40
C ALA A 86 1.59 2.02 -0.51
N GLN A 87 2.47 1.19 0.02
CA GLN A 87 3.45 0.46 -0.77
C GLN A 87 2.78 -0.50 -1.77
N ASN A 88 1.78 -1.27 -1.32
CA ASN A 88 1.02 -2.17 -2.19
C ASN A 88 0.24 -1.42 -3.27
N LEU A 89 -0.31 -0.24 -2.96
CA LEU A 89 -0.90 0.64 -3.97
C LEU A 89 0.14 1.13 -4.98
N ALA A 90 1.33 1.50 -4.53
CA ALA A 90 2.43 1.86 -5.43
C ALA A 90 2.71 0.69 -6.39
N MET A 91 2.84 -0.52 -5.87
CA MET A 91 3.16 -1.69 -6.68
C MET A 91 2.06 -2.06 -7.68
N ALA A 92 0.79 -1.90 -7.30
CA ALA A 92 -0.32 -2.05 -8.23
C ALA A 92 -0.28 -1.03 -9.40
N HIS A 93 0.16 0.21 -9.14
CA HIS A 93 0.38 1.20 -10.21
C HIS A 93 1.61 0.86 -11.06
N PHE A 94 2.69 0.37 -10.45
CA PHE A 94 3.88 -0.10 -11.16
C PHE A 94 3.56 -1.24 -12.13
N ASN A 95 2.79 -2.24 -11.67
CA ASN A 95 2.36 -3.38 -12.50
C ASN A 95 1.46 -2.96 -13.68
N LYS A 96 0.79 -1.81 -13.57
CA LYS A 96 0.00 -1.19 -14.66
C LYS A 96 0.83 -0.28 -15.57
N ASN A 97 2.14 -0.21 -15.39
CA ASN A 97 3.04 0.77 -16.03
C ASN A 97 2.67 2.24 -15.75
N ASP A 98 1.90 2.52 -14.70
CA ASP A 98 1.58 3.88 -14.26
C ASP A 98 2.66 4.39 -13.29
N LEU A 99 3.73 4.91 -13.87
CA LEU A 99 4.87 5.46 -13.12
C LEU A 99 4.51 6.71 -12.31
N ALA A 100 3.51 7.47 -12.74
CA ALA A 100 3.05 8.66 -12.02
C ALA A 100 2.31 8.26 -10.73
N GLY A 101 1.41 7.28 -10.84
CA GLY A 101 0.72 6.64 -9.72
C GLY A 101 1.68 5.91 -8.78
N TYR A 102 2.64 5.17 -9.33
CA TYR A 102 3.70 4.51 -8.56
C TYR A 102 4.42 5.51 -7.66
N ARG A 103 4.98 6.57 -8.25
CA ARG A 103 5.70 7.63 -7.53
C ARG A 103 4.82 8.37 -6.54
N HIS A 104 3.54 8.57 -6.85
CA HIS A 104 2.59 9.21 -5.96
C HIS A 104 2.42 8.42 -4.65
N TRP A 105 2.19 7.11 -4.77
CA TRP A 105 1.98 6.24 -3.63
C TRP A 105 3.28 5.91 -2.87
N LEU A 106 4.41 5.80 -3.56
CA LEU A 106 5.71 5.62 -2.94
C LEU A 106 6.08 6.77 -2.00
N ARG A 107 5.79 8.03 -2.41
CA ARG A 107 5.94 9.20 -1.51
C ARG A 107 5.03 9.12 -0.29
N ARG A 108 3.82 8.59 -0.46
CA ARG A 108 2.86 8.45 0.65
C ARG A 108 3.28 7.36 1.62
N ALA A 109 3.81 6.24 1.14
CA ALA A 109 4.42 5.20 1.95
C ALA A 109 5.61 5.76 2.75
N ALA A 110 6.53 6.46 2.08
CA ALA A 110 7.68 7.09 2.74
C ALA A 110 7.27 8.10 3.83
N ARG A 111 6.24 8.93 3.58
CA ARG A 111 5.69 9.85 4.59
C ARG A 111 5.00 9.13 5.75
N ALA A 112 4.46 7.94 5.51
CA ALA A 112 3.85 7.10 6.53
C ALA A 112 4.88 6.27 7.33
N GLY A 113 6.18 6.42 7.04
CA GLY A 113 7.28 5.77 7.79
C GLY A 113 7.92 4.56 7.09
N ASP A 114 7.53 4.24 5.85
CA ASP A 114 8.20 3.18 5.09
C ASP A 114 9.58 3.65 4.59
N ALA A 115 10.64 3.20 5.27
CA ALA A 115 12.01 3.53 4.93
C ALA A 115 12.43 2.97 3.56
N GLU A 116 11.95 1.79 3.18
CA GLU A 116 12.28 1.19 1.88
C GLU A 116 11.63 2.00 0.76
N ALA A 117 10.37 2.44 0.92
CA ALA A 117 9.73 3.33 -0.04
C ALA A 117 10.50 4.65 -0.20
N GLY A 118 11.09 5.17 0.88
CA GLY A 118 11.97 6.33 0.83
C GLY A 118 13.26 6.11 0.05
N ALA A 119 13.89 4.94 0.22
CA ALA A 119 15.08 4.54 -0.55
C ALA A 119 14.75 4.33 -2.03
N GLU A 120 13.67 3.62 -2.30
CA GLU A 120 13.16 3.33 -3.64
C GLU A 120 12.79 4.62 -4.39
N LEU A 121 12.20 5.60 -3.70
CA LEU A 121 11.90 6.92 -4.30
C LEU A 121 13.17 7.64 -4.75
N LYS A 122 14.24 7.61 -3.94
CA LYS A 122 15.54 8.19 -4.30
C LYS A 122 16.13 7.48 -5.52
N ARG A 123 16.09 6.14 -5.54
CA ARG A 123 16.55 5.33 -6.68
C ARG A 123 15.77 5.66 -7.95
N PHE A 124 14.45 5.76 -7.84
CA PHE A 124 13.57 6.10 -8.95
C PHE A 124 13.87 7.49 -9.53
N GLU A 125 14.10 8.48 -8.67
CA GLU A 125 14.50 9.84 -9.08
C GLU A 125 15.88 9.85 -9.77
N THR A 126 16.81 8.98 -9.38
CA THR A 126 18.12 8.85 -10.05
C THR A 126 18.08 8.11 -11.39
N ARG A 127 17.08 7.25 -11.65
CA ARG A 127 16.95 6.47 -12.89
C ARG A 127 16.06 7.11 -13.95
N LEU A 128 15.41 8.23 -13.65
CA LEU A 128 14.72 9.05 -14.66
C LEU A 128 15.78 9.83 -15.46
N PRO A 129 15.90 9.65 -16.78
CA PRO A 129 16.76 10.51 -17.58
C PRO A 129 16.31 11.96 -17.39
N HIS A 130 17.28 12.84 -17.10
CA HIS A 130 17.07 14.24 -16.73
C HIS A 130 16.17 15.04 -17.71
N GLN A 131 15.97 14.54 -18.93
CA GLN A 131 15.05 15.09 -19.92
C GLN A 131 13.56 14.89 -19.54
N ALA A 132 13.14 13.73 -19.05
CA ALA A 132 11.75 13.50 -18.62
C ALA A 132 11.40 14.26 -17.32
N ALA A 133 12.40 14.59 -16.50
CA ALA A 133 12.22 15.44 -15.31
C ALA A 133 11.97 16.92 -15.65
N ARG A 134 12.44 17.39 -16.83
CA ARG A 134 12.13 18.74 -17.38
C ARG A 134 10.67 18.85 -17.79
N GLU A 135 10.15 17.82 -18.45
CA GLU A 135 8.77 17.81 -18.97
C GLU A 135 7.71 17.87 -17.86
N ILE A 136 8.02 17.39 -16.66
CA ILE A 136 7.12 17.39 -15.50
C ILE A 136 7.37 18.54 -14.50
N GLY A 137 8.18 19.55 -14.85
CA GLY A 137 8.36 20.76 -14.06
C GLY A 137 9.02 20.57 -12.69
N ARG A 138 9.81 19.49 -12.50
CA ARG A 138 10.49 19.18 -11.22
C ARG A 138 12.01 19.19 -11.33
N GLN A 139 12.58 20.12 -12.09
CA GLN A 139 14.00 20.39 -11.94
C GLN A 139 14.27 20.96 -10.54
N ARG A 140 15.28 20.42 -9.86
CA ARG A 140 15.93 21.11 -8.75
C ARG A 140 16.28 22.53 -9.23
N PRO A 141 16.02 23.60 -8.45
CA PRO A 141 16.54 24.91 -8.79
C PRO A 141 18.07 24.82 -8.92
N CYS A 142 18.61 25.17 -10.09
CA CYS A 142 20.05 25.22 -10.34
C CYS A 142 20.70 26.10 -9.25
N ARG A 143 21.70 25.56 -8.55
CA ARG A 143 22.49 26.39 -7.63
C ARG A 143 23.33 27.34 -8.46
N ARG A 144 23.27 28.64 -8.12
CA ARG A 144 23.95 29.78 -8.78
C ARG A 144 25.46 29.59 -9.06
N ARG A 145 26.12 28.59 -8.49
CA ARG A 145 27.53 28.24 -8.76
C ARG A 145 27.77 27.55 -10.11
N GLU A 146 26.74 27.03 -10.76
CA GLU A 146 26.86 26.28 -12.02
C GLU A 146 26.70 27.16 -13.28
N LEU A 147 26.46 28.47 -13.13
CA LEU A 147 26.23 29.42 -14.23
C LEU A 147 27.49 30.23 -14.59
N THR A 148 28.64 29.92 -13.99
CA THR A 148 29.91 30.60 -14.22
C THR A 148 31.01 29.58 -14.50
N SER A 149 31.13 29.12 -15.74
CA SER A 149 32.33 28.46 -16.31
C SER A 149 32.35 28.71 -17.81
#